data_AF-A0A5J9U0X5-F1
#
_entry.id   AF-A0A5J9U0X5-F1
#
_cell.length_a   1.000
_cell.length_b   1.000
_cell.length_c   1.000
_cell.angle_alpha   90.00
_cell.angle_beta   90.00
_cell.angle_gamma   90.00
#
_symmetry.space_group_name_H-M   'P 1'
#
loop_
_entity.id
_entity.type
_entity.pdbx_description
1 polymer ?
#
loop_
_entity_poly.entity_id
_entity_poly.type
_entity_poly.pdbx_seq_one_letter_code
_entity_poly.pdbx_strand_id
1 'polypeptide(L)'
;MESSGSWRPAGLVLLYSSLLLNVLLLAHHLVPRSRLGDDGGDGHRLSWALRAAMEAEAVAATDCSVHGRVYLDGAPGEDGRPGCECNRCFVGPDCSRRTQNCTADAERY
;
A
#
# COMPACT_ATOMS: atom_id res chain seq x y z
N MET A 1 51.22 43.02 2.68
CA MET A 1 51.65 41.67 2.29
C MET A 1 50.51 40.71 2.60
N GLU A 2 50.17 39.89 1.61
CA GLU A 2 49.04 38.97 1.57
C GLU A 2 49.09 37.96 2.73
N SER A 3 47.96 37.81 3.43
CA SER A 3 47.76 36.74 4.41
C SER A 3 47.46 35.46 3.65
N SER A 4 48.50 34.65 3.47
CA SER A 4 48.47 33.41 2.71
C SER A 4 47.62 32.35 3.42
N GLY A 5 46.71 31.76 2.62
CA GLY A 5 45.64 30.86 3.05
C GLY A 5 46.04 29.72 3.98
N SER A 6 45.37 29.65 5.13
CA SER A 6 45.43 28.52 6.08
C SER A 6 44.05 27.93 6.41
N TRP A 7 42.96 28.42 5.80
CA TRP A 7 41.59 27.90 6.05
C TRP A 7 41.06 26.93 4.99
N ARG A 8 41.81 26.70 3.90
CA ARG A 8 41.37 25.86 2.78
C ARG A 8 41.27 24.37 3.11
N PRO A 9 42.22 23.73 3.84
CA PRO A 9 42.14 22.28 4.09
C PRO A 9 41.12 21.94 5.19
N ALA A 10 41.07 22.72 6.27
CA ALA A 10 40.15 22.47 7.39
C ALA A 10 38.68 22.65 6.98
N GLY A 11 38.38 23.68 6.18
CA GLY A 11 37.02 23.87 5.62
C GLY A 11 36.60 22.73 4.70
N LEU A 12 37.51 22.22 3.86
CA LEU A 12 37.23 21.07 3.00
C LEU A 12 36.90 19.82 3.82
N VAL A 13 37.68 19.54 4.88
CA VAL A 13 37.48 18.37 5.75
C VAL A 13 36.11 18.41 6.45
N LEU A 14 35.67 19.59 6.90
CA LEU A 14 34.35 19.77 7.51
C LEU A 14 33.21 19.60 6.50
N LEU A 15 33.38 20.08 5.27
CA LEU A 15 32.41 19.86 4.20
C LEU A 15 32.33 18.38 3.81
N TYR A 16 33.45 17.68 3.67
CA TYR A 16 33.45 16.24 3.36
C TYR A 16 32.86 15.41 4.49
N SER A 17 33.18 15.71 5.75
CA SER A 17 32.62 14.98 6.89
C SER A 17 31.11 15.22 7.05
N SER A 18 30.63 16.46 6.89
CA SER A 18 29.19 16.74 6.92
C SER A 18 28.45 16.07 5.76
N LEU A 19 28.99 16.09 4.53
CA LEU A 19 28.40 15.38 3.39
C LEU A 19 28.38 13.87 3.63
N LEU A 20 29.46 13.28 4.12
CA LEU A 20 29.54 11.85 4.42
C LEU A 20 28.53 11.45 5.51
N LEU A 21 28.44 12.21 6.59
CA LEU A 21 27.48 11.96 7.67
C LEU A 21 26.03 12.08 7.17
N ASN A 22 25.72 13.09 6.37
CA ASN A 22 24.38 13.22 5.76
C ASN A 22 24.06 12.07 4.80
N VAL A 23 25.02 11.62 3.98
CA VAL A 23 24.85 10.46 3.10
C VAL A 23 24.67 9.18 3.90
N LEU A 24 25.43 8.98 4.98
CA LEU A 24 25.28 7.82 5.88
C LEU A 24 23.96 7.85 6.65
N LEU A 25 23.50 9.03 7.08
CA LEU A 25 22.19 9.21 7.70
C LEU A 25 21.07 8.96 6.69
N LEU A 26 21.16 9.52 5.49
CA LEU A 26 20.20 9.27 4.40
C LEU A 26 20.20 7.79 4.01
N ALA A 27 21.36 7.15 3.90
CA ALA A 27 21.44 5.72 3.66
C ALA A 27 20.80 4.96 4.83
N HIS A 28 21.14 5.26 6.07
CA HIS A 28 20.57 4.59 7.23
C HIS A 28 19.05 4.83 7.38
N HIS A 29 18.51 5.97 6.95
CA HIS A 29 17.09 6.31 7.05
C HIS A 29 16.25 5.92 5.84
N LEU A 30 16.83 5.90 4.63
CA LEU A 30 16.15 5.55 3.38
C LEU A 30 16.40 4.10 2.95
N VAL A 31 17.52 3.49 3.36
CA VAL A 31 17.83 2.08 3.06
C VAL A 31 17.17 1.04 4.00
N PRO A 32 16.53 1.33 5.16
CA PRO A 32 16.04 0.25 6.01
C PRO A 32 14.60 -0.16 5.67
N ARG A 33 14.42 -1.05 4.67
CA ARG A 33 13.45 -2.20 4.66
C ARG A 33 13.31 -2.95 3.34
N SER A 34 13.85 -2.44 2.23
CA SER A 34 13.47 -2.96 0.91
C SER A 34 14.48 -3.91 0.23
N ARG A 35 15.70 -4.13 0.77
CA ARG A 35 16.79 -4.81 0.01
C ARG A 35 17.69 -5.80 0.74
N LEU A 36 17.25 -6.40 1.84
CA LEU A 36 17.74 -7.75 2.18
C LEU A 36 16.52 -8.63 2.38
N GLY A 37 16.33 -9.56 1.44
CA GLY A 37 15.36 -10.61 1.61
C GLY A 37 15.70 -11.48 2.83
N ASP A 38 14.65 -12.05 3.38
CA ASP A 38 14.66 -13.33 4.10
C ASP A 38 15.47 -13.39 5.40
N ASP A 39 14.80 -13.14 6.53
CA ASP A 39 14.54 -14.12 7.60
C ASP A 39 14.13 -13.42 8.92
N GLY A 40 12.91 -13.70 9.37
CA GLY A 40 12.51 -13.84 10.78
C GLY A 40 12.78 -12.77 11.86
N GLY A 41 13.24 -11.54 11.59
CA GLY A 41 13.91 -10.76 12.64
C GLY A 41 13.22 -9.55 13.29
N ASP A 42 12.68 -8.60 12.52
CA ASP A 42 12.27 -7.28 13.06
C ASP A 42 10.98 -6.78 12.41
N GLY A 43 9.93 -7.59 12.53
CA GLY A 43 8.64 -7.47 11.85
C GLY A 43 7.58 -6.61 12.57
N HIS A 44 7.89 -5.86 13.63
CA HIS A 44 6.83 -5.40 14.53
C HIS A 44 5.98 -4.19 14.07
N ARG A 45 6.43 -3.34 13.14
CA ARG A 45 5.66 -2.14 12.74
C ARG A 45 4.78 -2.31 11.50
N LEU A 46 5.09 -3.25 10.63
CA LEU A 46 4.35 -3.49 9.40
C LEU A 46 3.77 -4.90 9.28
N SER A 47 4.07 -5.85 10.18
CA SER A 47 3.53 -7.23 10.05
C SER A 47 2.00 -7.29 10.15
N TRP A 48 1.42 -6.62 11.16
CA TRP A 48 -0.03 -6.62 11.35
C TRP A 48 -0.75 -5.89 10.20
N ALA A 49 -0.24 -4.72 9.81
CA ALA A 49 -0.83 -3.89 8.77
C ALA A 49 -0.65 -4.53 7.39
N LEU A 50 0.51 -5.14 7.14
CA LEU A 50 0.76 -5.88 5.89
C LEU A 50 -0.18 -7.06 5.77
N ARG A 51 -0.42 -7.81 6.85
CA ARG A 51 -1.37 -8.92 6.83
C ARG A 51 -2.79 -8.42 6.54
N ALA A 52 -3.24 -7.38 7.23
CA ALA A 52 -4.54 -6.77 6.98
C ALA A 52 -4.66 -6.23 5.55
N ALA A 53 -3.60 -5.60 5.02
CA ALA A 53 -3.57 -5.10 3.64
C ALA A 53 -3.63 -6.22 2.61
N MET A 54 -2.87 -7.30 2.80
CA MET A 54 -2.91 -8.47 1.92
C MET A 54 -4.31 -9.11 1.90
N GLU A 55 -4.96 -9.22 3.05
CA GLU A 55 -6.34 -9.74 3.12
C GLU A 55 -7.32 -8.81 2.40
N ALA A 56 -7.22 -7.49 2.59
CA ALA A 56 -8.04 -6.50 1.89
C ALA A 56 -7.83 -6.51 0.37
N GLU A 57 -6.58 -6.59 -0.09
CA GLU A 57 -6.23 -6.65 -1.51
C GLU A 57 -6.71 -7.95 -2.16
N ALA A 58 -6.60 -9.09 -1.47
CA ALA A 58 -7.10 -10.37 -1.96
C ALA A 58 -8.62 -10.36 -2.15
N VAL A 59 -9.36 -9.76 -1.20
CA VAL A 59 -10.82 -9.61 -1.32
C VAL A 59 -11.19 -8.65 -2.46
N ALA A 60 -10.50 -7.51 -2.55
CA ALA A 60 -10.72 -6.53 -3.61
C ALA A 60 -10.39 -7.05 -5.02
N ALA A 61 -9.49 -8.03 -5.13
CA ALA A 61 -9.15 -8.68 -6.39
C ALA A 61 -10.17 -9.73 -6.88
N THR A 62 -11.22 -10.01 -6.09
CA THR A 62 -12.28 -10.94 -6.49
C THR A 62 -13.04 -10.38 -7.70
N ASP A 63 -13.24 -11.21 -8.72
CA ASP A 63 -13.96 -10.83 -9.92
C ASP A 63 -15.48 -10.84 -9.66
N CYS A 64 -16.02 -9.65 -9.40
CA CYS A 64 -17.46 -9.39 -9.32
C CYS A 64 -17.97 -8.63 -10.55
N SER A 65 -17.31 -8.81 -11.69
CA SER A 65 -17.46 -7.96 -12.87
C SER A 65 -17.28 -6.48 -12.51
N VAL A 66 -17.71 -5.56 -13.37
CA VAL A 66 -17.76 -4.11 -13.04
C VAL A 66 -19.06 -3.74 -12.29
N HIS A 67 -19.93 -4.72 -12.02
CA HIS A 67 -21.27 -4.51 -11.47
C HIS A 67 -21.42 -4.93 -10.01
N GLY A 68 -20.33 -5.29 -9.33
CA GLY A 68 -20.34 -5.60 -7.92
C GLY A 68 -18.97 -5.37 -7.28
N ARG A 69 -18.87 -5.68 -5.98
CA ARG A 69 -17.60 -5.74 -5.25
C ARG A 69 -17.74 -6.63 -4.02
N VAL A 70 -16.62 -7.04 -3.44
CA VAL A 70 -16.60 -7.79 -2.17
C VAL A 70 -15.99 -6.92 -1.09
N TYR A 71 -16.51 -7.05 0.14
CA TYR A 71 -15.94 -6.44 1.33
C TYR A 71 -15.52 -7.50 2.34
N LEU A 72 -14.50 -7.19 3.16
CA LEU A 72 -13.98 -8.10 4.19
C LEU A 72 -15.04 -8.49 5.23
N ASP A 73 -15.97 -7.57 5.50
CA ASP A 73 -17.09 -7.68 6.42
C ASP A 73 -18.42 -8.02 5.72
N GLY A 74 -18.37 -8.39 4.44
CA GLY A 74 -19.54 -8.80 3.68
C GLY A 74 -20.19 -10.06 4.25
N ALA A 75 -21.47 -10.27 3.92
CA ALA A 75 -22.20 -11.45 4.36
C ALA A 75 -21.50 -12.73 3.86
N PRO A 76 -21.20 -13.70 4.76
CA PRO A 76 -20.52 -14.94 4.36
C PRO A 76 -21.45 -15.79 3.49
N GLY A 77 -20.92 -16.27 2.37
CA GLY A 77 -21.53 -17.29 1.52
C GLY A 77 -21.43 -18.70 2.12
N GLU A 78 -21.83 -19.71 1.35
CA GLU A 78 -21.81 -21.12 1.79
C GLU A 78 -20.39 -21.63 2.11
N ASP A 79 -19.36 -21.07 1.49
CA ASP A 79 -17.96 -21.40 1.72
C ASP A 79 -17.34 -20.61 2.90
N GLY A 80 -18.15 -19.81 3.60
CA GLY A 80 -17.73 -18.96 4.71
C GLY A 80 -16.93 -17.72 4.28
N ARG A 81 -16.79 -17.47 2.98
CA ARG A 81 -16.13 -16.26 2.44
C ARG A 81 -17.19 -15.23 2.05
N PRO A 82 -16.89 -13.92 2.15
CA PRO A 82 -17.85 -12.91 1.70
C PRO A 82 -18.05 -13.01 0.18
N GLY A 83 -19.32 -12.98 -0.24
CA GLY A 83 -19.70 -13.01 -1.65
C GLY A 83 -19.71 -11.63 -2.32
N CYS A 84 -19.92 -11.59 -3.63
CA CYS A 84 -20.11 -10.34 -4.37
C CYS A 84 -21.39 -9.62 -3.94
N GLU A 85 -21.25 -8.36 -3.53
CA GLU A 85 -22.35 -7.44 -3.36
C GLU A 85 -22.61 -6.70 -4.68
N CYS A 86 -23.74 -7.01 -5.29
CA CYS A 86 -24.09 -6.49 -6.61
C CYS A 86 -24.76 -5.11 -6.54
N ASN A 87 -24.44 -4.28 -7.54
CA ASN A 87 -25.17 -3.05 -7.81
C ASN A 87 -26.64 -3.37 -8.17
N ARG A 88 -27.51 -2.37 -8.01
CA ARG A 88 -28.94 -2.53 -8.33
C ARG A 88 -29.15 -3.04 -9.75
N CYS A 89 -30.09 -3.97 -9.91
CA CYS A 89 -30.43 -4.65 -11.17
C CYS A 89 -29.38 -5.66 -11.70
N PHE A 90 -28.38 -6.03 -10.89
CA PHE A 90 -27.44 -7.10 -11.19
C PHE A 90 -27.52 -8.22 -10.16
N VAL A 91 -27.35 -9.46 -10.62
CA VAL A 91 -27.45 -10.69 -9.82
C VAL A 91 -26.46 -11.74 -10.30
N GLY A 92 -26.35 -12.83 -9.54
CA GLY A 92 -25.43 -13.93 -9.80
C GLY A 92 -24.20 -13.85 -8.89
N PRO A 93 -23.38 -14.92 -8.89
CA PRO A 93 -22.21 -15.01 -8.01
C PRO A 93 -21.13 -13.95 -8.31
N ASP A 94 -21.09 -13.46 -9.55
CA ASP A 94 -20.13 -12.48 -10.10
C ASP A 94 -20.81 -11.17 -10.54
N CYS A 95 -22.10 -10.98 -10.21
CA CYS A 95 -22.89 -9.82 -10.62
C CYS A 95 -22.99 -9.53 -12.13
N SER A 96 -22.63 -10.49 -13.00
CA SER A 96 -22.62 -10.26 -14.45
C SER A 96 -24.03 -10.28 -15.08
N ARG A 97 -25.02 -10.87 -14.40
CA ARG A 97 -26.36 -11.07 -14.97
C ARG A 97 -27.26 -9.89 -14.61
N ARG A 98 -27.80 -9.23 -15.62
CA ARG A 98 -28.82 -8.20 -15.45
C ARG A 98 -30.19 -8.81 -15.15
N THR A 99 -30.88 -8.28 -14.15
CA THR A 99 -32.27 -8.62 -13.83
C THR A 99 -33.21 -8.02 -14.87
N GLN A 100 -34.08 -8.86 -15.44
CA GLN A 100 -35.11 -8.40 -16.39
C GLN A 100 -36.17 -7.58 -15.68
N ASN A 101 -36.66 -6.53 -16.34
CA ASN A 101 -37.71 -5.64 -15.83
C ASN A 101 -37.39 -4.98 -14.47
N CYS A 102 -36.11 -4.67 -14.22
CA CYS A 102 -35.67 -3.96 -13.02
C CYS A 102 -35.65 -2.45 -13.26
N THR A 103 -36.29 -1.69 -12.38
CA THR A 103 -36.29 -0.22 -12.42
C THR A 103 -34.97 0.33 -11.88
N ALA A 104 -34.31 1.15 -12.69
CA ALA A 104 -33.12 1.88 -12.27
C ALA A 104 -33.48 2.84 -11.13
N ASP A 105 -32.60 2.91 -10.15
CA ASP A 105 -32.69 3.85 -9.04
C ASP A 105 -31.73 4.99 -9.30
N ALA A 106 -32.31 6.14 -9.64
CA ALA A 106 -31.60 7.36 -9.95
C ALA A 106 -32.29 8.54 -9.25
N GLU A 107 -32.82 8.30 -8.04
CA GLU A 107 -33.33 9.35 -7.18
C GLU A 107 -32.19 10.36 -6.94
N ARG A 108 -32.44 11.65 -7.27
CA ARG A 108 -31.53 12.74 -6.91
C ARG A 108 -31.80 13.14 -5.47
N TYR A 109 -30.76 13.08 -4.63
CA TYR A 109 -30.75 13.78 -3.33
C TYR A 109 -30.65 15.29 -3.52
#